data_AF-A0A1I6VWQ5-F1
#
_entry.id   AF-A0A1I6VWQ5-F1
#
_cell.length_a   1.000
_cell.length_b   1.000
_cell.length_c   1.000
_cell.angle_alpha   90.00
_cell.angle_beta   90.00
_cell.angle_gamma   90.00
#
_symmetry.space_group_name_H-M   'P 1'
#
loop_
_entity.id
_entity.type
_entity.pdbx_description
1 polymer ?
#
loop_
_entity_poly.entity_id
_entity_poly.type
_entity_poly.pdbx_seq_one_letter_code
_entity_poly.pdbx_strand_id
1 'polypeptide(L)'
;MTDDHISVRYSGLNQGSEELSEIERQLKESLEKIEAAMRAVSAGWIGEAKTALDQNMVVFNAELDKLRGVSGAIGGALVNIMGNYHRVDQRHAGLIAPA
;
A
#
# COMPACT_ATOMS: atom_id res chain seq x y z
N MET A 1 20.82 -26.84 10.63
CA MET A 1 20.14 -26.83 9.30
C MET A 1 18.95 -25.87 9.26
N THR A 2 18.82 -24.93 10.20
CA THR A 2 17.64 -24.03 10.30
C THR A 2 17.87 -22.66 9.68
N ASP A 3 19.13 -22.21 9.59
CA ASP A 3 19.54 -20.87 9.13
C ASP A 3 19.15 -20.56 7.68
N ASP A 4 19.35 -21.52 6.77
CA ASP A 4 19.15 -21.31 5.33
C ASP A 4 17.68 -21.06 4.98
N HIS A 5 16.76 -21.77 5.66
CA HIS A 5 15.32 -21.59 5.46
C HIS A 5 14.80 -20.26 6.02
N ILE A 6 15.42 -19.74 7.08
CA ILE A 6 15.03 -18.49 7.71
C ILE A 6 15.52 -17.31 6.85
N SER A 7 16.77 -17.37 6.36
CA SER A 7 17.36 -16.37 5.46
C SER A 7 16.56 -16.20 4.16
N VAL A 8 16.19 -17.31 3.50
CA VAL A 8 15.37 -17.28 2.25
C VAL A 8 13.95 -16.74 2.50
N ARG A 9 13.35 -17.05 3.67
CA ARG A 9 12.04 -16.49 4.04
C ARG A 9 12.11 -14.99 4.34
N TYR A 10 13.20 -14.53 4.94
CA TYR A 10 13.44 -13.10 5.20
C TYR A 10 13.65 -12.32 3.90
N SER A 11 14.46 -12.85 2.97
CA SER A 11 14.67 -12.19 1.67
C SER A 11 13.35 -12.11 0.88
N GLY A 12 12.53 -13.17 0.89
CA GLY A 12 11.22 -13.17 0.24
C GLY A 12 10.21 -12.21 0.86
N LEU A 13 10.23 -12.04 2.20
CA LEU A 13 9.37 -11.07 2.90
C LEU A 13 9.82 -9.62 2.66
N ASN A 14 11.12 -9.35 2.74
CA ASN A 14 11.65 -8.01 2.49
C ASN A 14 11.42 -7.59 1.04
N GLN A 15 11.72 -8.48 0.09
CA GLN A 15 11.51 -8.25 -1.33
C GLN A 15 10.01 -8.07 -1.65
N GLY A 16 9.13 -8.89 -1.08
CA GLY A 16 7.69 -8.73 -1.25
C GLY A 16 7.14 -7.42 -0.64
N SER A 17 7.72 -6.94 0.47
CA SER A 17 7.34 -5.65 1.08
C SER A 17 7.82 -4.45 0.26
N GLU A 18 9.02 -4.52 -0.31
CA GLU A 18 9.57 -3.50 -1.21
C GLU A 18 8.75 -3.43 -2.51
N GLU A 19 8.46 -4.59 -3.12
CA GLU A 19 7.62 -4.70 -4.31
C GLU A 19 6.21 -4.17 -4.06
N LEU A 20 5.61 -4.49 -2.91
CA LEU A 20 4.31 -3.95 -2.53
C LEU A 20 4.35 -2.44 -2.37
N SER A 21 5.35 -1.91 -1.65
CA SER A 21 5.50 -0.45 -1.48
C SER A 21 5.63 0.28 -2.80
N GLU A 22 6.34 -0.32 -3.77
CA GLU A 22 6.47 0.22 -5.12
C GLU A 22 5.15 0.15 -5.90
N ILE A 23 4.40 -0.95 -5.80
CA ILE A 23 3.07 -1.09 -6.38
C ILE A 23 2.11 -0.03 -5.80
N GLU A 24 2.16 0.22 -4.49
CA GLU A 24 1.35 1.25 -3.84
C GLU A 24 1.67 2.65 -4.38
N ARG A 25 2.97 2.95 -4.56
CA ARG A 25 3.42 4.21 -5.15
C ARG A 25 2.92 4.38 -6.58
N GLN A 26 3.10 3.35 -7.42
CA GLN A 26 2.65 3.38 -8.82
C GLN A 26 1.14 3.50 -8.93
N LEU A 27 0.40 2.82 -8.07
CA LEU A 27 -1.05 2.90 -7.98
C LEU A 27 -1.47 4.33 -7.61
N LYS A 28 -0.88 4.92 -6.58
CA LYS A 28 -1.15 6.31 -6.17
C LYS A 28 -0.91 7.30 -7.31
N GLU A 29 0.24 7.21 -7.98
CA GLU A 29 0.57 8.09 -9.11
C GLU A 29 -0.42 7.92 -10.29
N SER A 30 -0.82 6.68 -10.57
CA SER A 30 -1.78 6.40 -11.64
C SER A 30 -3.15 7.00 -11.33
N LEU A 31 -3.57 6.93 -10.08
CA LEU A 31 -4.85 7.48 -9.62
C LEU A 31 -4.86 9.02 -9.65
N GLU A 32 -3.77 9.67 -9.23
CA GLU A 32 -3.61 11.12 -9.34
C GLU A 32 -3.64 11.59 -10.81
N LYS A 33 -3.03 10.83 -11.72
CA LYS A 33 -3.08 11.11 -13.16
C LYS A 33 -4.51 10.99 -13.72
N ILE A 34 -5.25 9.96 -13.31
CA ILE A 34 -6.65 9.78 -13.72
C ILE A 34 -7.51 10.95 -13.22
N GLU A 35 -7.36 11.35 -11.96
CA GLU A 35 -8.08 12.49 -11.39
C GLU A 35 -7.79 13.78 -12.16
N ALA A 36 -6.51 14.06 -12.44
CA ALA A 36 -6.09 15.22 -13.21
C ALA A 36 -6.65 15.20 -14.63
N ALA A 37 -6.64 14.05 -15.30
CA ALA A 37 -7.21 13.88 -16.63
C ALA A 37 -8.73 14.15 -16.65
N MET A 38 -9.46 13.63 -15.67
CA MET A 38 -10.91 13.88 -15.55
C MET A 38 -11.21 15.36 -15.30
N ARG A 39 -10.45 16.02 -14.42
CA ARG A 39 -10.57 17.47 -14.20
C ARG A 39 -10.28 18.27 -15.47
N ALA A 40 -9.25 17.91 -16.20
CA ALA A 40 -8.89 18.56 -17.46
C ALA A 40 -9.98 18.44 -18.52
N VAL A 41 -10.55 17.23 -18.69
CA VAL A 41 -11.68 16.99 -19.61
C VAL A 41 -12.90 17.83 -19.20
N SER A 42 -13.14 17.98 -17.90
CA SER A 42 -14.28 18.73 -17.37
C SER A 42 -14.15 20.26 -17.44
N ALA A 43 -12.96 20.80 -17.72
CA ALA A 43 -12.65 22.21 -17.51
C ALA A 43 -13.49 23.16 -18.38
N GLY A 44 -14.02 22.68 -19.51
CA GLY A 44 -14.93 23.42 -20.38
C GLY A 44 -16.40 22.99 -20.27
N TRP A 45 -16.73 22.03 -19.41
CA TRP A 45 -18.09 21.52 -19.30
C TRP A 45 -18.92 22.44 -18.42
N ILE A 46 -20.20 22.63 -18.78
CA ILE A 46 -21.16 23.43 -18.03
C ILE A 46 -22.50 22.70 -17.96
N GLY A 47 -23.36 23.10 -17.01
CA GLY A 47 -24.70 22.55 -16.85
C GLY A 47 -24.72 21.14 -16.24
N GLU A 48 -25.69 20.32 -16.66
CA GLU A 48 -25.94 18.99 -16.09
C GLU A 48 -24.76 18.03 -16.28
N ALA A 49 -24.07 18.09 -17.41
CA ALA A 49 -22.91 17.22 -17.68
C ALA A 49 -21.76 17.46 -16.69
N LYS A 50 -21.49 18.73 -16.35
CA LYS A 50 -20.50 19.07 -15.32
C LYS A 50 -20.97 18.62 -13.94
N THR A 51 -22.24 18.86 -13.62
CA THR A 51 -22.82 18.47 -12.32
C THR A 51 -22.73 16.96 -12.11
N ALA A 52 -23.07 16.16 -13.13
CA ALA A 52 -22.99 14.71 -13.08
C ALA A 52 -21.54 14.22 -12.91
N LEU A 53 -20.59 14.84 -13.62
CA LEU A 53 -19.18 14.50 -13.46
C LEU A 53 -18.67 14.87 -12.06
N ASP A 54 -19.00 16.06 -11.55
CA ASP A 54 -18.58 16.50 -10.22
C ASP A 54 -19.12 15.55 -9.13
N GLN A 55 -20.36 15.05 -9.26
CA GLN A 55 -20.92 14.03 -8.37
C GLN A 55 -20.17 12.70 -8.45
N ASN A 56 -19.83 12.24 -9.66
CA ASN A 56 -19.05 11.02 -9.84
C ASN A 56 -17.62 11.17 -9.29
N MET A 57 -17.02 12.36 -9.40
CA MET A 57 -15.72 12.66 -8.82
C MET A 57 -15.72 12.58 -7.29
N VAL A 58 -16.81 12.97 -6.63
CA VAL A 58 -16.95 12.80 -5.17
C VAL A 58 -16.92 11.32 -4.78
N VAL A 59 -17.67 10.47 -5.50
CA VAL A 59 -17.69 9.02 -5.26
C VAL A 59 -16.32 8.41 -5.56
N PHE A 60 -15.70 8.78 -6.68
CA PHE A 60 -14.36 8.34 -7.05
C PHE A 60 -13.33 8.65 -5.96
N ASN A 61 -13.34 9.88 -5.43
CA ASN A 61 -12.43 10.28 -4.35
C ASN A 61 -12.68 9.50 -3.05
N ALA A 62 -13.94 9.21 -2.71
CA ALA A 62 -14.26 8.42 -1.53
C ALA A 62 -13.77 6.96 -1.64
N GLU A 63 -13.91 6.33 -2.82
CA GLU A 63 -13.39 4.99 -3.06
C GLU A 63 -11.85 4.96 -3.09
N LEU A 64 -11.24 6.04 -3.59
CA LEU A 64 -9.79 6.22 -3.55
C LEU A 64 -9.22 6.25 -2.14
N ASP A 65 -9.86 7.00 -1.24
CA ASP A 65 -9.40 7.07 0.15
C ASP A 65 -9.57 5.74 0.88
N LYS A 66 -10.62 4.97 0.57
CA LYS A 66 -10.75 3.58 1.06
C LYS A 66 -9.63 2.70 0.57
N LEU A 67 -9.31 2.77 -0.73
CA LEU A 67 -8.23 1.99 -1.33
C LEU A 67 -6.88 2.33 -0.68
N ARG A 68 -6.60 3.62 -0.46
CA ARG A 68 -5.42 4.08 0.29
C ARG A 68 -5.39 3.53 1.72
N GLY A 69 -6.53 3.51 2.40
CA GLY A 69 -6.65 2.95 3.74
C GLY A 69 -6.35 1.44 3.80
N VAL A 70 -6.90 0.67 2.86
CA VAL A 70 -6.66 -0.78 2.74
C VAL A 70 -5.19 -1.05 2.42
N SER A 71 -4.63 -0.30 1.48
CA SER A 71 -3.21 -0.37 1.09
C SER A 71 -2.31 -0.14 2.30
N GLY A 72 -2.49 0.99 3.01
CA GLY A 72 -1.74 1.30 4.22
C GLY A 72 -1.91 0.25 5.33
N ALA A 73 -3.10 -0.35 5.47
CA ALA A 73 -3.32 -1.44 6.43
C ALA A 73 -2.55 -2.71 6.06
N ILE A 74 -2.46 -3.05 4.77
CA ILE A 74 -1.66 -4.18 4.27
C ILE A 74 -0.17 -3.92 4.50
N GLY A 75 0.33 -2.73 4.14
CA GLY A 75 1.70 -2.33 4.40
C GLY A 75 2.05 -2.38 5.90
N GLY A 76 1.18 -1.84 6.75
CA GLY A 76 1.33 -1.89 8.21
C GLY A 76 1.30 -3.32 8.77
N ALA A 77 0.44 -4.20 8.25
CA ALA A 77 0.40 -5.60 8.64
C ALA A 77 1.71 -6.32 8.28
N LEU A 78 2.27 -6.06 7.10
CA LEU A 78 3.54 -6.64 6.65
C LEU A 78 4.72 -6.18 7.52
N VAL A 79 4.81 -4.88 7.83
CA VAL A 79 5.82 -4.34 8.75
C VAL A 79 5.71 -4.98 10.14
N ASN A 80 4.49 -5.14 10.66
CA ASN A 80 4.26 -5.79 11.94
C ASN A 80 4.65 -7.28 11.93
N ILE A 81 4.35 -8.00 10.84
CA ILE A 81 4.77 -9.39 10.66
C ILE A 81 6.31 -9.46 10.66
N MET A 82 6.99 -8.60 9.89
CA MET A 82 8.45 -8.54 9.87
C MET A 82 9.05 -8.24 11.25
N GLY A 83 8.51 -7.24 11.98
CA GLY A 83 8.98 -6.88 13.32
C GLY A 83 8.71 -7.96 14.39
N ASN A 84 7.63 -8.73 14.26
CA ASN A 84 7.35 -9.86 15.14
C ASN A 84 8.26 -11.06 14.84
N TYR A 85 8.49 -11.37 13.56
CA TYR A 85 9.41 -12.44 13.16
C TYR A 85 10.87 -12.12 13.53
N HIS A 86 11.34 -10.89 13.33
CA HIS A 86 12.69 -10.48 13.73
C HIS A 86 12.92 -10.62 15.23
N ARG A 87 11.92 -10.29 16.06
CA ARG A 87 12.00 -10.47 17.52
C ARG A 87 11.97 -11.95 17.94
N VAL A 88 11.18 -12.79 17.26
CA VAL A 88 11.16 -14.24 17.51
C VAL A 88 12.49 -14.87 17.10
N ASP A 89 13.07 -14.43 15.99
CA ASP A 89 14.35 -14.92 15.49
C ASP A 89 15.52 -14.53 16.38
N GLN A 90 15.60 -13.26 16.81
CA GLN A 90 16.62 -12.82 17.78
C GLN A 90 16.50 -13.57 19.13
N ARG A 91 15.30 -14.00 19.54
CA ARG A 91 15.12 -14.87 20.72
C ARG A 91 15.60 -16.30 20.45
N HIS A 92 15.26 -16.89 19.31
CA HIS A 92 15.73 -18.23 18.95
C HIS A 92 17.25 -18.28 18.71
N ALA A 93 17.85 -17.19 18.25
CA ALA A 93 19.30 -17.02 18.10
C ALA A 93 20.02 -16.67 19.42
N GLY A 94 19.30 -16.49 20.53
CA GLY A 94 19.88 -16.18 21.84
C GLY A 94 20.48 -14.77 21.97
N LEU A 95 20.17 -13.85 21.04
CA LEU A 95 20.71 -12.48 21.00
C LEU A 95 19.96 -11.51 21.93
N ILE A 96 18.79 -11.90 22.41
CA ILE A 96 17.99 -11.17 23.42
C ILE A 96 17.41 -12.16 24.44
N ALA A 97 17.35 -11.73 25.70
CA ALA A 97 16.88 -12.57 26.81
C ALA A 97 15.42 -13.03 26.60
N PRO A 98 15.07 -14.28 26.96
CA PRO A 98 13.69 -14.71 27.03
C PRO A 98 12.96 -13.96 28.16
N ALA A 99 11.68 -13.66 27.93
CA ALA A 99 10.80 -13.03 28.91
C ALA A 99 10.44 -14.00 30.05
#